data_AF-G4ZDS2-F1
#
_entry.id   AF-G4ZDS2-F1
#
_cell.length_a   1.000
_cell.length_b   1.000
_cell.length_c   1.000
_cell.angle_alpha   90.00
_cell.angle_beta   90.00
_cell.angle_gamma   90.00
#
_symmetry.space_group_name_H-M   'P 1'
#
loop_
_entity.id
_entity.type
_entity.pdbx_description
1 polymer ?
#
loop_
_entity_poly.entity_id
_entity_poly.type
_entity_poly.pdbx_seq_one_letter_code
_entity_poly.pdbx_strand_id
1 'polypeptide(L)'
;TDTTRIRLYNCYVLPILLYNCGTWALTPTELHRLESFHRRQLRSRPLRHRITSARWGLLGHILRRLQDIPAFIQMKAYFSSSDSSKWRGRPRTTLPLVLDPDLDARDSTYADTTLCRRLAKLRLAQ
;
A
#
# COMPACT_ATOMS: atom_id res chain seq x y z
N THR A 1 15.61 -6.47 -28.41
CA THR A 1 15.65 -7.58 -27.42
C THR A 1 15.12 -7.17 -26.05
N ASP A 2 15.42 -5.96 -25.55
CA ASP A 2 14.93 -5.49 -24.24
C ASP A 2 13.40 -5.36 -24.13
N THR A 3 12.71 -4.94 -25.20
CA THR A 3 11.25 -4.74 -25.21
C THR A 3 10.47 -6.04 -24.95
N THR A 4 10.85 -7.14 -25.59
CA THR A 4 10.25 -8.45 -25.36
C THR A 4 10.49 -8.94 -23.93
N ARG A 5 11.70 -8.74 -23.39
CA ARG A 5 12.02 -9.11 -22.00
C ARG A 5 11.17 -8.34 -21.00
N ILE A 6 11.00 -7.03 -21.20
CA ILE A 6 10.12 -6.19 -20.38
C ILE A 6 8.67 -6.67 -20.45
N ARG A 7 8.17 -7.01 -21.65
CA ARG A 7 6.81 -7.53 -21.83
C ARG A 7 6.62 -8.86 -21.10
N LEU A 8 7.56 -9.79 -21.22
CA LEU A 8 7.52 -11.08 -20.52
C LEU A 8 7.57 -10.90 -19.00
N TYR A 9 8.46 -10.03 -18.50
CA TYR A 9 8.52 -9.73 -17.08
C TYR A 9 7.20 -9.15 -16.56
N ASN A 10 6.64 -8.16 -17.26
CA ASN A 10 5.39 -7.54 -16.86
C ASN A 10 4.18 -8.48 -16.92
N CYS A 11 4.22 -9.49 -17.80
CA CYS A 11 3.14 -10.47 -17.95
C CYS A 11 3.23 -11.60 -16.91
N TYR A 12 4.43 -12.14 -16.67
CA TYR A 12 4.61 -13.35 -15.86
C TYR A 12 5.16 -13.06 -14.46
N VAL A 13 6.21 -12.26 -14.36
CA VAL A 13 6.92 -12.06 -13.09
C VAL A 13 6.22 -11.02 -12.23
N LEU A 14 5.85 -9.88 -12.80
CA LEU A 14 5.30 -8.75 -12.04
C LEU A 14 3.96 -9.09 -11.34
N PRO A 15 2.98 -9.77 -11.96
CA PRO A 15 1.72 -10.09 -11.29
C PRO A 15 1.89 -11.09 -10.16
N ILE A 16 2.78 -12.07 -10.33
CA ILE A 16 3.12 -13.05 -9.29
C ILE A 16 3.86 -12.36 -8.14
N LEU A 17 4.87 -11.55 -8.47
CA LEU A 17 5.69 -10.81 -7.51
C LEU A 17 4.87 -9.82 -6.68
N LEU A 18 3.81 -9.23 -7.25
CA LEU A 18 2.96 -8.25 -6.58
C LEU A 18 1.59 -8.81 -6.20
N TYR A 19 1.42 -10.13 -6.23
CA TYR A 19 0.17 -10.75 -5.83
C TYR A 19 -0.16 -10.39 -4.39
N ASN A 20 -1.37 -9.85 -4.18
CA ASN A 20 -1.81 -9.34 -2.88
C ASN A 20 -0.85 -8.35 -2.20
N CYS A 21 0.01 -7.65 -2.94
CA CYS A 21 0.93 -6.67 -2.34
C CYS A 21 0.19 -5.53 -1.60
N GLY A 22 -1.09 -5.31 -1.92
CA GLY A 22 -1.96 -4.38 -1.21
C GLY A 22 -2.27 -4.77 0.24
N THR A 23 -2.06 -6.02 0.66
CA THR A 23 -2.21 -6.46 2.05
C THR A 23 -0.87 -6.60 2.78
N TRP A 24 0.26 -6.43 2.09
CA TRP A 24 1.57 -6.62 2.67
C TRP A 24 1.95 -5.46 3.58
N ALA A 25 2.29 -5.82 4.82
CA ALA A 25 2.89 -4.91 5.79
C ALA A 25 4.41 -5.08 5.80
N LEU A 26 5.05 -4.80 4.66
CA LEU A 26 6.50 -4.95 4.52
C LEU A 26 7.24 -3.98 5.43
N THR A 27 8.28 -4.47 6.09
CA THR A 27 9.30 -3.63 6.73
C THR A 27 10.14 -2.91 5.67
N PRO A 28 10.82 -1.79 6.02
CA PRO A 28 11.70 -1.09 5.09
C PRO A 28 12.81 -1.99 4.52
N THR A 29 13.33 -2.92 5.31
CA THR A 29 14.37 -3.88 4.89
C THR A 29 13.83 -4.86 3.85
N GLU A 30 12.63 -5.40 4.05
CA GLU A 30 11.99 -6.31 3.09
C GLU A 30 11.68 -5.59 1.78
N LEU A 31 11.16 -4.35 1.87
CA LEU A 31 10.92 -3.51 0.70
C LEU A 31 12.22 -3.25 -0.07
N HIS A 32 13.31 -2.91 0.61
CA HIS A 32 14.60 -2.68 -0.03
C HIS A 32 15.17 -3.93 -0.73
N ARG A 33 15.02 -5.10 -0.11
CA ARG A 33 15.40 -6.39 -0.74
C ARG A 33 14.60 -6.64 -2.01
N LEU A 34 13.29 -6.38 -1.97
CA LEU A 34 12.39 -6.55 -3.11
C LEU A 34 12.70 -5.54 -4.24
N GLU A 35 12.98 -4.29 -3.89
CA GLU A 35 13.43 -3.28 -4.86
C GLU A 35 14.77 -3.65 -5.50
N SER A 36 15.71 -4.19 -4.73
CA SER A 36 17.00 -4.66 -5.24
C SER A 36 16.85 -5.86 -6.18
N PHE A 37 15.89 -6.76 -5.91
CA PHE A 37 15.52 -7.81 -6.85
C PHE A 37 14.91 -7.23 -8.13
N HIS A 38 13.93 -6.33 -8.03
CA HIS A 38 13.28 -5.71 -9.19
C HIS A 38 14.29 -4.96 -10.08
N ARG A 39 15.15 -4.13 -9.48
CA ARG A 39 16.18 -3.33 -10.18
C ARG A 39 17.21 -4.17 -10.93
N ARG A 40 17.57 -5.34 -10.39
CA ARG A 40 18.49 -6.28 -11.06
C ARG A 40 17.90 -6.87 -12.33
N GLN A 41 16.59 -7.11 -12.35
CA GLN A 41 15.88 -7.67 -13.51
C GLN A 41 15.54 -6.60 -14.56
N LEU A 42 15.04 -5.47 -14.08
CA LEU A 42 14.65 -4.32 -14.87
C LEU A 42 15.25 -3.09 -14.21
N ARG A 43 16.13 -2.37 -14.91
CA ARG A 43 16.66 -1.06 -14.47
C ARG A 43 15.55 0.02 -14.54
N SER A 44 14.38 -0.25 -13.96
CA SER A 44 13.13 0.51 -14.09
C SER A 44 12.70 1.18 -12.79
N ARG A 45 11.52 1.83 -12.82
CA ARG A 45 10.93 2.57 -11.71
C ARG A 45 10.87 1.76 -10.40
N PRO A 46 10.98 2.41 -9.22
CA PRO A 46 10.97 1.73 -7.93
C PRO A 46 9.65 0.97 -7.68
N LEU A 47 9.77 -0.23 -7.09
CA LEU A 47 8.62 -1.12 -6.85
C LEU A 47 7.69 -0.58 -5.76
N ARG A 48 8.24 0.20 -4.79
CA ARG A 48 7.47 0.81 -3.69
C ARG A 48 6.21 1.54 -4.18
N HIS A 49 6.29 2.27 -5.29
CA HIS A 49 5.16 3.04 -5.80
C HIS A 49 3.99 2.14 -6.23
N ARG A 50 4.28 0.97 -6.81
CA ARG A 50 3.24 -0.01 -7.19
C ARG A 50 2.61 -0.64 -5.95
N ILE A 51 3.42 -0.98 -4.95
CA ILE A 51 2.95 -1.58 -3.69
C ILE A 51 2.06 -0.59 -2.93
N THR A 52 2.54 0.64 -2.72
CA THR A 52 1.76 1.72 -2.11
C THR A 52 0.47 1.95 -2.90
N SER A 53 0.53 2.04 -4.23
CA SER A 53 -0.69 2.22 -5.03
C SER A 53 -1.69 1.06 -4.91
N ALA A 54 -1.22 -0.19 -4.87
CA ALA A 54 -2.10 -1.34 -4.69
C ALA A 54 -2.73 -1.36 -3.29
N ARG A 55 -1.96 -0.99 -2.26
CA ARG A 55 -2.40 -0.89 -0.87
C ARG A 55 -3.51 0.14 -0.71
N TRP A 56 -3.31 1.35 -1.20
CA TRP A 56 -4.31 2.41 -1.17
C TRP A 56 -5.50 2.12 -2.07
N GLY A 57 -5.29 1.43 -3.21
CA GLY A 57 -6.35 0.93 -4.06
C GLY A 57 -7.27 -0.06 -3.34
N LEU A 58 -6.69 -1.02 -2.60
CA LEU A 58 -7.42 -1.97 -1.77
C LEU A 58 -8.17 -1.28 -0.64
N LEU A 59 -7.52 -0.39 0.10
CA LEU A 59 -8.16 0.39 1.17
C LEU A 59 -9.36 1.17 0.62
N GLY A 60 -9.16 1.89 -0.48
CA GLY A 60 -10.24 2.62 -1.13
C GLY A 60 -11.37 1.70 -1.61
N HIS A 61 -11.05 0.50 -2.07
CA HIS A 61 -12.06 -0.50 -2.44
C HIS A 61 -12.88 -0.92 -1.21
N ILE A 62 -12.22 -1.27 -0.10
CA ILE A 62 -12.88 -1.66 1.16
C ILE A 62 -13.83 -0.54 1.63
N LEU A 63 -13.35 0.71 1.65
CA LEU A 63 -14.12 1.87 2.12
C LEU A 63 -15.31 2.26 1.21
N ARG A 64 -15.33 1.83 -0.05
CA ARG A 64 -16.44 2.08 -1.00
C ARG A 64 -17.46 0.93 -1.05
N ARG A 65 -17.22 -0.19 -0.36
CA ARG A 65 -18.16 -1.32 -0.30
C ARG A 65 -19.19 -1.11 0.81
N LEU A 66 -20.24 -1.94 0.79
CA LEU A 66 -21.28 -1.98 1.82
C LEU A 66 -20.67 -2.21 3.21
N GLN A 67 -21.18 -1.51 4.23
CA GLN A 67 -20.58 -1.43 5.56
C GLN A 67 -20.59 -2.75 6.35
N ASP A 68 -21.34 -3.75 5.87
CA ASP A 68 -21.51 -5.04 6.54
C ASP A 68 -20.35 -6.02 6.30
N ILE A 69 -19.41 -5.69 5.40
CA ILE A 69 -18.28 -6.58 5.15
C ILE A 69 -17.30 -6.55 6.34
N PRO A 70 -16.75 -7.70 6.77
CA PRO A 70 -15.81 -7.75 7.91
C PRO A 70 -14.61 -6.82 7.74
N ALA A 71 -14.11 -6.67 6.51
CA ALA A 71 -12.98 -5.79 6.23
C ALA A 71 -13.28 -4.31 6.50
N PHE A 72 -14.52 -3.86 6.23
CA PHE A 72 -14.95 -2.49 6.49
C PHE A 72 -15.12 -2.26 8.00
N ILE A 73 -15.76 -3.20 8.68
CA ILE A 73 -15.96 -3.16 10.15
C ILE A 73 -14.60 -3.07 10.85
N GLN A 74 -13.63 -3.90 10.47
CA GLN A 74 -12.30 -3.89 11.05
C GLN A 74 -11.55 -2.58 10.77
N MET A 75 -11.67 -2.04 9.55
CA MET A 75 -11.05 -0.76 9.20
C MET A 75 -11.67 0.40 9.99
N LYS A 76 -12.99 0.40 10.17
CA LYS A 76 -13.71 1.37 11.01
C LYS A 76 -13.27 1.27 12.47
N ALA A 77 -13.12 0.06 13.00
CA ALA A 77 -12.65 -0.17 14.37
C ALA A 77 -11.21 0.35 14.57
N TYR A 78 -10.33 0.19 13.57
CA TYR A 78 -8.97 0.71 13.64
C TYR A 78 -8.91 2.25 13.71
N PHE A 79 -9.71 2.96 12.91
CA PHE A 79 -9.75 4.43 12.91
C PHE A 79 -10.59 5.03 14.05
N SER A 80 -11.35 4.21 14.78
CA SER A 80 -12.11 4.66 15.94
C SER A 80 -11.16 4.90 17.12
N SER A 81 -11.32 6.02 17.84
CA SER A 81 -10.55 6.27 19.06
C SER A 81 -10.78 5.14 20.06
N SER A 82 -9.69 4.49 20.50
CA SER A 82 -9.74 3.46 21.53
C SER A 82 -9.12 3.98 22.82
N ASP A 83 -9.86 3.89 23.94
CA ASP A 83 -9.31 4.10 25.29
C ASP A 83 -8.49 2.90 25.81
N SER A 84 -8.43 1.82 25.03
CA SER A 84 -7.60 0.67 25.37
C SER A 84 -6.12 1.05 25.34
N SER A 85 -5.40 0.63 26.39
CA SER A 85 -3.95 0.80 26.45
C SER A 85 -3.27 0.14 25.25
N LYS A 86 -2.25 0.81 24.70
CA LYS A 86 -1.46 0.27 23.59
C LYS A 86 -0.75 -0.99 24.07
N TRP A 87 -1.00 -2.13 23.41
CA TRP A 87 -0.35 -3.39 23.72
C TRP A 87 1.18 -3.25 23.60
N ARG A 88 1.93 -3.64 24.64
CA ARG A 88 3.39 -3.74 24.58
C ARG A 88 3.81 -4.98 23.78
N GLY A 89 4.86 -4.83 22.99
CA GLY A 89 5.48 -5.93 22.26
C GLY A 89 5.97 -5.49 20.88
N ARG A 90 6.51 -6.46 20.11
CA ARG A 90 6.88 -6.21 18.72
C ARG A 90 5.60 -5.84 17.95
N PRO A 91 5.55 -4.65 17.32
CA PRO A 91 4.40 -4.27 16.51
C PRO A 91 4.17 -5.35 15.45
N ARG A 92 2.93 -5.88 15.39
CA ARG A 92 2.57 -6.82 14.33
C ARG A 92 2.64 -6.05 13.01
N THR A 93 3.34 -6.58 12.03
CA THR A 93 3.31 -6.04 10.67
C THR A 93 1.92 -6.28 10.08
N THR A 94 1.00 -5.37 10.36
CA THR A 94 -0.37 -5.39 9.85
C THR A 94 -0.58 -4.24 8.89
N LEU A 95 -1.49 -4.43 7.95
CA LEU A 95 -1.82 -3.42 6.94
C LEU A 95 -2.05 -2.03 7.56
N PRO A 96 -2.80 -1.86 8.66
CA PRO A 96 -3.01 -0.55 9.27
C PRO A 96 -1.72 0.15 9.74
N LEU A 97 -0.78 -0.58 10.34
CA LEU A 97 0.49 -0.01 10.83
C LEU A 97 1.43 0.48 9.72
N VAL A 98 1.18 0.09 8.47
CA VAL A 98 1.95 0.58 7.31
C VAL A 98 1.21 1.71 6.59
N LEU A 99 -0.07 1.94 6.90
CA LEU A 99 -0.81 3.09 6.39
C LEU A 99 -0.36 4.41 7.03
N ASP A 100 -0.07 4.43 8.33
CA ASP A 100 0.37 5.66 9.02
C ASP A 100 1.71 6.18 8.44
N PRO A 101 2.77 5.36 8.26
CA PRO A 101 3.99 5.81 7.59
C PRO A 101 3.78 6.19 6.12
N ASP A 102 2.84 5.56 5.41
CA ASP A 102 2.50 5.94 4.03
C ASP A 102 1.86 7.33 3.96
N LEU A 103 1.14 7.76 5.00
CA LEU A 103 0.56 9.10 5.13
C LEU A 103 1.60 10.14 5.52
N ASP A 104 2.52 9.77 6.41
CA ASP A 104 3.63 10.63 6.87
C ASP A 104 4.77 10.74 5.85
N ALA A 105 4.88 9.76 4.94
CA ALA A 105 5.86 9.78 3.86
C ALA A 105 5.61 11.00 2.98
N ARG A 106 6.33 12.09 3.29
CA ARG A 106 6.48 13.32 2.51
C ARG A 106 7.06 13.10 1.10
N ASP A 107 7.21 11.85 0.67
CA ASP A 107 7.51 11.45 -0.70
C ASP A 107 6.29 11.73 -1.59
N SER A 108 6.17 13.00 -1.95
CA SER A 108 5.19 13.66 -2.81
C SER A 108 5.02 13.05 -4.21
N THR A 109 5.64 11.90 -4.54
CA THR A 109 5.47 11.29 -5.86
C THR A 109 4.19 10.46 -5.99
N TYR A 110 3.63 9.93 -4.89
CA TYR A 110 2.32 9.24 -4.92
C TYR A 110 1.17 10.16 -4.52
N ALA A 111 1.43 11.17 -3.67
CA ALA A 111 0.47 12.21 -3.31
C ALA A 111 -0.07 12.98 -4.53
N ASP A 112 0.67 12.98 -5.63
CA ASP A 112 0.30 13.75 -6.82
C ASP A 112 -0.75 13.06 -7.71
N THR A 113 -0.97 11.75 -7.55
CA THR A 113 -1.91 11.03 -8.42
C THR A 113 -3.19 10.68 -7.68
N THR A 114 -4.19 11.54 -7.84
CA THR A 114 -5.62 11.32 -7.59
C THR A 114 -6.08 11.05 -6.16
N LEU A 115 -5.34 10.39 -5.29
CA LEU A 115 -5.83 9.94 -4.00
C LEU A 115 -5.70 11.00 -2.89
N CYS A 116 -4.57 11.71 -2.77
CA CYS A 116 -4.47 12.85 -1.84
C CYS A 116 -5.41 14.00 -2.23
N ARG A 117 -5.62 14.24 -3.53
CA ARG A 117 -6.62 15.21 -4.03
C ARG A 117 -8.05 14.79 -3.66
N ARG A 118 -8.34 13.49 -3.63
CA ARG A 118 -9.65 12.93 -3.22
C ARG A 118 -9.83 12.88 -1.71
N LEU A 119 -8.79 12.59 -0.93
CA LEU A 119 -8.81 12.64 0.54
C LEU A 119 -8.88 14.08 1.06
N ALA A 120 -8.20 15.04 0.43
CA ALA A 120 -8.34 16.46 0.74
C ALA A 120 -9.77 16.96 0.51
N LYS A 121 -10.44 16.48 -0.55
CA LYS A 121 -11.88 16.74 -0.78
C LYS A 121 -12.77 16.19 0.32
N LEU A 122 -12.47 15.01 0.87
CA LEU A 122 -13.25 14.42 1.96
C LEU A 122 -13.06 15.17 3.29
N ARG A 123 -11.90 15.79 3.50
CA ARG A 123 -11.60 16.61 4.70
C ARG A 123 -12.14 18.03 4.63
N LEU A 124 -12.48 18.53 3.44
CA LEU A 124 -13.11 19.84 3.20
C LEU A 124 -14.64 19.75 3.05
N ALA A 125 -15.22 18.55 3.15
CA ALA A 125 -16.66 18.30 3.06
C ALA A 125 -17.31 17.98 4.42
N GLN A 126 -16.63 18.31 5.53
CA GLN A 126 -17.16 18.29 6.88
C GLN A 126 -17.48 19.71 7.33
#